data_AF-A0A8C7M2Q7-F1
#
_entry.id   AF-A0A8C7M2Q7-F1
#
_cell.length_a   1.000
_cell.length_b   1.000
_cell.length_c   1.000
_cell.angle_alpha   90.00
_cell.angle_beta   90.00
_cell.angle_gamma   90.00
#
_symmetry.space_group_name_H-M   'P 1'
#
loop_
_entity.id
_entity.type
_entity.pdbx_description
1 polymer ?
#
loop_
_entity_poly.entity_id
_entity_poly.type
_entity_poly.pdbx_seq_one_letter_code
_entity_poly.pdbx_strand_id
1 'polypeptide(L)' 'VVHCVDYGNFVDNLRLYVRGGSGGMGLPRLGGQGGKGGDVWVVAQNAMTLKRVKDKYPQKRLIAGVGINSRYVFLEVS' A
#
# COMPACT_ATOMS: atom_id res chain seq x y z
N VAL A 1 -11.29 -21.61 35.84
CA VAL A 1 -12.09 -20.41 35.54
C VAL A 1 -11.20 -19.47 34.73
N VAL A 2 -11.30 -19.51 33.40
CA VAL A 2 -10.52 -18.60 32.55
C VAL A 2 -11.27 -17.27 32.55
N HIS A 3 -10.75 -16.30 33.29
CA HIS A 3 -11.24 -14.94 33.24
C HIS A 3 -10.78 -14.33 31.91
N CYS A 4 -11.61 -14.43 30.87
CA CYS A 4 -11.49 -13.56 29.70
C CYS A 4 -11.89 -12.15 30.14
N VAL A 5 -10.89 -11.32 30.42
CA VAL A 5 -11.07 -9.89 30.64
C VAL A 5 -11.46 -9.29 29.28
N ASP A 6 -12.75 -9.01 29.09
CA ASP A 6 -13.21 -8.21 27.96
C ASP A 6 -12.71 -6.77 28.15
N TYR A 7 -11.56 -6.45 27.55
CA TYR A 7 -11.12 -5.08 27.36
C TYR A 7 -12.01 -4.42 26.31
N GLY A 8 -13.24 -4.05 26.69
CA GLY A 8 -14.33 -3.59 25.82
C GLY A 8 -14.07 -2.35 24.94
N ASN A 9 -12.82 -1.89 24.82
CA ASN A 9 -12.42 -0.82 23.91
C ASN A 9 -10.94 -0.83 23.49
N PHE A 10 -10.13 -1.78 23.96
CA PHE A 10 -8.71 -1.85 23.60
C PHE A 10 -8.55 -2.73 22.37
N VAL A 11 -8.18 -2.10 21.25
CA VAL A 11 -7.86 -2.83 20.01
C VAL A 11 -6.41 -3.27 20.11
N ASP A 12 -6.21 -4.51 20.57
CA ASP A 12 -4.87 -5.12 20.66
C ASP A 12 -4.43 -5.75 19.33
N ASN A 13 -5.38 -6.13 18.48
CA ASN A 13 -5.11 -6.76 17.20
C ASN A 13 -5.84 -6.06 16.04
N LEU A 14 -5.09 -5.66 15.01
CA LEU A 14 -5.60 -5.05 13.79
C LEU A 14 -5.05 -5.77 12.56
N ARG A 15 -5.92 -6.44 11.80
CA ARG A 15 -5.56 -7.04 10.51
C ARG A 15 -5.77 -6.05 9.37
N LEU A 16 -4.71 -5.77 8.63
CA LEU A 16 -4.72 -4.91 7.45
C LEU A 16 -4.47 -5.75 6.18
N TYR A 17 -5.20 -5.43 5.11
CA TYR A 17 -4.92 -5.94 3.78
C TYR A 17 -4.01 -4.97 3.05
N VAL A 18 -2.80 -5.44 2.74
CA VAL A 18 -1.78 -4.64 2.09
C VAL A 18 -1.46 -5.26 0.73
N ARG A 19 -1.42 -4.42 -0.31
CA ARG A 19 -1.03 -4.84 -1.66
C ARG A 19 -0.01 -3.86 -2.23
N GLY A 20 1.13 -4.37 -2.67
CA GLY A 20 2.09 -3.60 -3.46
C GLY A 20 1.47 -3.16 -4.79
N GLY A 21 2.00 -2.07 -5.35
CA GLY A 21 1.63 -1.59 -6.66
C GLY A 21 2.07 -2.59 -7.73
N SER A 22 1.24 -2.80 -8.74
CA SER A 22 1.67 -3.55 -9.92
C SER A 22 2.73 -2.75 -10.68
N GLY A 23 3.70 -3.44 -11.29
CA GLY A 23 4.61 -2.81 -12.24
C GLY A 23 3.83 -2.23 -13.44
N GLY A 24 4.37 -1.17 -14.02
CA GLY A 24 3.85 -0.60 -15.25
C GLY A 24 4.04 -1.55 -16.42
N MET A 25 3.19 -1.41 -17.43
CA MET A 25 3.31 -2.18 -18.67
C MET A 25 4.48 -1.63 -19.50
N GLY A 26 5.40 -2.52 -19.88
CA GLY A 26 6.47 -2.20 -20.83
C GLY A 26 6.03 -2.30 -22.29
N LEU A 27 6.91 -1.91 -23.21
CA LEU A 27 6.82 -2.24 -24.63
C LEU A 27 7.94 -3.22 -25.01
N PRO A 28 7.73 -4.55 -24.85
CA PRO A 28 8.77 -5.56 -25.09
C PRO A 28 9.31 -5.54 -26.52
N ARG A 29 8.46 -5.18 -27.49
CA ARG A 29 8.81 -5.13 -28.93
C ARG A 29 9.88 -4.07 -29.24
N LEU A 30 10.13 -3.15 -28.31
CA LEU A 30 11.05 -2.02 -28.46
C LEU A 30 12.05 -1.92 -27.30
N GLY A 31 12.16 -2.99 -26.50
CA GLY A 31 12.99 -2.99 -25.30
C GLY A 31 12.52 -2.07 -24.17
N GLY A 32 11.30 -1.51 -24.25
CA GLY A 32 10.76 -0.63 -23.23
C GLY A 32 10.37 -1.40 -21.97
N GLN A 33 11.02 -1.12 -20.84
CA GLN A 33 10.66 -1.67 -19.54
C GLN A 33 9.66 -0.75 -18.83
N GLY A 34 8.58 -1.33 -18.31
CA GLY A 34 7.62 -0.60 -17.49
C GLY A 34 8.20 -0.26 -16.12
N GLY A 35 7.72 0.83 -15.52
CA GLY A 35 8.19 1.31 -14.23
C GLY A 35 7.90 0.32 -13.10
N LYS A 36 8.72 0.34 -12.05
CA LYS A 36 8.48 -0.44 -10.83
C LYS A 36 7.17 0.00 -10.17
N GLY A 37 6.42 -0.96 -9.63
CA GLY A 37 5.25 -0.68 -8.81
C GLY A 37 5.65 -0.13 -7.45
N GLY A 38 4.75 0.58 -6.77
CA GLY A 38 5.02 1.13 -5.45
C GLY A 38 5.07 0.06 -4.36
N ASP A 39 5.91 0.29 -3.36
CA ASP A 39 6.01 -0.58 -2.18
C ASP A 39 5.11 -0.07 -1.04
N VAL A 40 4.75 -0.97 -0.12
CA VAL A 40 4.04 -0.61 1.12
C VAL A 40 4.88 -1.01 2.32
N TRP A 41 5.06 -0.07 3.24
CA TRP A 41 5.89 -0.23 4.43
C TRP A 41 5.08 0.13 5.68
N VAL A 42 5.36 -0.57 6.77
CA VAL A 42 4.84 -0.20 8.09
C VAL A 42 5.96 0.50 8.84
N VAL A 43 5.69 1.71 9.30
CA VAL A 43 6.64 2.51 10.07
C VAL A 43 6.07 2.72 11.47
N ALA A 44 6.82 2.32 12.49
CA ALA A 44 6.46 2.57 13.88
C ALA A 44 6.67 4.06 14.19
N GLN A 45 5.64 4.69 14.77
CA GLN A 45 5.70 6.09 15.21
C GLN A 45 5.26 6.17 16.68
N ASN A 46 5.92 7.05 17.44
CA ASN A 46 5.57 7.29 18.82
C ASN A 46 4.14 7.86 18.92
N ALA A 47 3.39 7.43 19.94
CA ALA A 47 1.99 7.82 20.20
C ALA A 47 0.95 7.42 19.13
N MET A 48 1.27 6.47 18.24
CA MET A 48 0.31 5.87 17.32
C MET A 48 -0.30 4.60 17.95
N THR A 49 -1.63 4.54 18.06
CA THR A 49 -2.35 3.37 18.60
C THR A 49 -3.11 2.63 17.49
N LEU A 50 -3.29 1.32 17.62
CA LEU A 50 -4.04 0.50 16.66
C LEU A 50 -5.48 0.98 16.46
N LYS A 51 -6.10 1.55 17.51
CA LYS A 51 -7.41 2.20 17.43
C LYS A 51 -7.40 3.38 16.43
N ARG A 52 -6.43 4.28 16.54
CA ARG A 52 -6.28 5.41 15.61
C ARG A 52 -6.01 4.97 14.18
N VAL A 53 -5.25 3.89 13.98
CA VAL A 53 -5.00 3.34 12.65
C VAL A 53 -6.28 2.80 12.02
N LYS A 54 -7.11 2.08 12.81
CA LYS A 54 -8.42 1.58 12.38
C LYS A 54 -9.37 2.72 12.00
N ASP A 55 -9.42 3.78 12.81
CA ASP A 55 -10.29 4.93 12.57
C ASP A 55 -9.86 5.72 11.33
N LYS A 56 -8.55 5.86 11.12
CA LYS A 56 -7.99 6.55 9.94
C LYS A 56 -8.20 5.76 8.64
N TYR A 57 -8.15 4.43 8.70
CA TYR A 57 -8.29 3.55 7.54
C TYR A 57 -9.42 2.52 7.75
N PRO A 58 -10.70 2.95 7.72
CA PRO A 58 -11.84 2.08 8.01
C PRO A 58 -11.98 0.92 7.01
N GLN A 59 -11.55 1.14 5.76
CA GLN A 59 -11.55 0.12 4.71
C GLN A 59 -10.48 -0.97 4.94
N LYS A 60 -9.52 -0.77 5.86
CA LYS A 60 -8.40 -1.68 6.18
C LYS A 60 -7.60 -2.16 4.97
N ARG A 61 -7.68 -1.42 3.85
CA ARG A 61 -7.04 -1.75 2.58
C ARG A 61 -6.06 -0.64 2.25
N LEU A 62 -4.79 -1.00 2.14
CA LEU A 62 -3.71 -0.10 1.74
C LEU A 62 -3.10 -0.68 0.46
N ILE A 63 -3.27 0.04 -0.65
CA ILE A 63 -2.80 -0.39 -1.96
C ILE A 63 -1.80 0.66 -2.44
N ALA A 64 -0.58 0.24 -2.74
CA ALA A 64 0.43 1.13 -3.31
C ALA A 64 0.10 1.47 -4.78
N GLY A 65 0.60 2.63 -5.22
CA GLY A 65 0.39 3.13 -6.58
C GLY A 65 1.00 2.21 -7.64
N VAL A 66 0.33 2.12 -8.78
CA VAL A 66 0.79 1.34 -9.94
C VAL A 66 1.99 2.03 -10.59
N GLY A 67 2.95 1.23 -11.05
CA GLY A 67 4.13 1.70 -11.77
C GLY A 67 3.78 2.38 -13.09
N ILE A 68 4.63 3.32 -13.52
CA ILE A 68 4.40 4.10 -14.73
C ILE A 68 4.51 3.21 -15.97
N ASN A 69 3.52 3.26 -16.85
CA ASN A 69 3.56 2.55 -18.13
C ASN A 69 4.60 3.18 -19.07
N SER A 70 5.35 2.37 -19.81
CA SER A 70 6.23 2.89 -20.87
C SER A 70 5.37 3.59 -21.92
N ARG A 71 5.69 4.86 -22.23
CA ARG A 71 5.00 5.65 -23.26
C ARG A 71 5.99 5.98 -24.36
N TYR A 72 5.58 5.81 -25.62
CA TYR A 72 6.20 6.55 -26.71
C TYR A 72 5.93 8.03 -26.44
N VAL A 73 6.95 8.78 -26.05
CA VAL A 73 6.97 10.20 -26.36
C VAL A 73 7.72 10.28 -27.67
N PHE A 74 6.98 10.35 -28.78
CA PHE A 74 7.53 11.03 -29.95
C PHE A 74 7.75 12.46 -29.48
N LEU A 75 8.98 12.75 -29.04
CA LEU A 75 9.40 14.12 -28.93
C LEU A 75 9.36 14.62 -30.37
N GLU A 76 8.35 15.43 -30.69
CA GLU A 76 8.53 16.47 -31.70
C GLU A 76 9.76 17.26 -31.22
N VAL A 77 10.93 16.90 -31.74
CA VAL A 77 12.13 17.71 -31.58
C VAL A 77 12.04 18.77 -32.67
N SER A 78 11.92 20.03 -32.20
CA SER A 78 11.87 21.30 -32.95
C SER A 78 10.53 21.71 -33.55
#